data_AF-A0AAJ1VYP7-F1
#
_entry.id   AF-A0AAJ1VYP7-F1
#
_cell.length_a   1.000
_cell.length_b   1.000
_cell.length_c   1.000
_cell.angle_alpha   90.00
_cell.angle_beta   90.00
_cell.angle_gamma   90.00
#
_symmetry.space_group_name_H-M   'P 1'
#
loop_
_entity.id
_entity.type
_entity.pdbx_description
1 polymer ?
#
loop_
_entity_poly.entity_id
_entity_poly.type
_entity_poly.pdbx_seq_one_letter_code
_entity_poly.pdbx_strand_id
1 'polypeptide(L)'
;MMMREGQPRLGFRMRLRRGWNITKLGMHVVRADPELMVYTFLSGLFSIGAAIFLLTATGGIGFFTGGEEGVESGMLVGMFLTYMAVGMITVFWNAAIIASAYERITTGSNPSFSYGIKEAAKRLPAIIIWGLISGTVGLIVGLLEGMAHDDNPVVRVIGSLASFLVQVAWWMTTFFVVPMLVLEGYQVGECMRRSPELFKQTWGEDVVSTGGTGIVNFLVIMLVVLICMPLFALGELGMGLAFTLMFIGIGLSVLFFTACEAVNRASLYYYAKTGEAPPMAQKYGLDF
;
A
#
# COMPACT_ATOMS: atom_id res chain seq x y z
N MET A 1 25.29 -12.81 -8.72
CA MET A 1 25.95 -11.75 -9.52
C MET A 1 26.48 -10.72 -8.55
N MET A 2 27.80 -10.53 -8.55
CA MET A 2 28.52 -9.68 -7.59
C MET A 2 28.11 -8.21 -7.75
N MET A 3 27.75 -7.58 -6.64
CA MET A 3 27.43 -6.16 -6.58
C MET A 3 28.67 -5.35 -6.95
N ARG A 4 28.49 -4.36 -7.83
CA ARG A 4 29.55 -3.44 -8.24
C ARG A 4 29.80 -2.46 -7.09
N GLU A 5 30.90 -2.66 -6.36
CA GLU A 5 31.45 -1.67 -5.43
C GLU A 5 31.67 -0.34 -6.15
N GLY A 6 31.20 0.76 -5.56
CA GLY A 6 31.53 2.11 -6.01
C GLY A 6 30.39 2.96 -6.59
N GLN A 7 29.14 2.80 -6.15
CA GLN A 7 28.15 3.85 -6.37
C GLN A 7 28.57 5.08 -5.52
N PRO A 8 28.87 6.26 -6.13
CA PRO A 8 29.19 7.46 -5.39
C PRO A 8 28.03 7.77 -4.45
N ARG A 9 28.31 8.23 -3.22
CA ARG A 9 27.27 8.64 -2.26
C ARG A 9 26.34 9.64 -2.96
N LEU A 10 25.21 9.15 -3.46
CA LEU A 10 24.25 9.96 -4.21
C LEU A 10 23.82 11.11 -3.33
N GLY A 11 24.14 12.33 -3.76
CA GLY A 11 23.79 13.54 -3.04
C GLY A 11 22.28 13.60 -2.80
N PHE A 12 21.88 14.15 -1.65
CA PHE A 12 20.48 14.28 -1.23
C PHE A 12 19.55 14.80 -2.35
N ARG A 13 20.01 15.81 -3.12
CA ARG A 13 19.27 16.37 -4.26
C ARG A 13 18.97 15.35 -5.37
N MET A 14 19.89 14.43 -5.66
CA MET A 14 19.66 13.39 -6.67
C MET A 14 18.61 12.39 -6.19
N ARG A 15 18.63 12.01 -4.91
CA ARG A 15 17.60 11.14 -4.31
C ARG A 15 16.21 11.80 -4.34
N LEU A 16 16.13 13.09 -4.04
CA LEU A 16 14.89 13.87 -4.18
C LEU A 16 14.38 13.84 -5.62
N ARG A 17 15.26 14.15 -6.59
CA ARG A 17 14.90 14.16 -8.01
C ARG A 17 14.42 12.79 -8.49
N ARG A 18 15.12 11.73 -8.07
CA ARG A 18 14.77 10.35 -8.42
C ARG A 18 13.46 9.91 -7.80
N GLY A 19 13.23 10.16 -6.52
CA GLY A 19 11.95 9.88 -5.87
C GLY A 19 10.79 10.58 -6.58
N TRP A 20 10.99 11.83 -6.98
CA TRP A 20 10.00 12.58 -7.77
C TRP A 20 9.79 11.99 -9.19
N ASN A 21 10.85 11.53 -9.84
CA ASN A 21 10.76 10.85 -11.13
C ASN A 21 10.06 9.49 -11.01
N ILE A 22 10.21 8.78 -9.89
CA ILE A 22 9.46 7.56 -9.59
C ILE A 22 7.98 7.87 -9.45
N THR A 23 7.59 8.90 -8.70
CA THR A 23 6.18 9.34 -8.63
C THR A 23 5.60 9.61 -10.02
N LYS A 24 6.34 10.32 -10.88
CA LYS A 24 5.90 10.58 -12.26
C LYS A 24 5.77 9.30 -13.08
N LEU A 25 6.73 8.38 -12.95
CA LEU A 25 6.68 7.08 -13.62
C LEU A 25 5.43 6.31 -13.21
N GLY A 26 5.14 6.23 -11.91
CA GLY A 26 3.92 5.60 -11.40
C GLY A 26 2.65 6.19 -12.04
N MET A 27 2.55 7.51 -12.08
CA MET A 27 1.42 8.19 -12.74
C MET A 27 1.32 7.89 -14.25
N HIS A 28 2.45 7.86 -14.96
CA HIS A 28 2.48 7.52 -16.38
C HIS A 28 2.07 6.06 -16.64
N VAL A 29 2.54 5.14 -15.80
CA VAL A 29 2.22 3.72 -15.92
C VAL A 29 0.75 3.47 -15.65
N VAL A 30 0.18 4.02 -14.58
CA VAL A 30 -1.25 3.85 -14.27
C VAL A 30 -2.15 4.51 -15.32
N ARG A 31 -1.75 5.66 -15.87
CA ARG A 31 -2.48 6.27 -17.01
C ARG A 31 -2.42 5.42 -18.28
N ALA A 32 -1.30 4.75 -18.53
CA ALA A 32 -1.14 3.85 -19.66
C ALA A 32 -1.75 2.45 -19.42
N ASP A 33 -2.11 2.15 -18.17
CA ASP A 33 -2.65 0.86 -17.71
C ASP A 33 -3.76 1.06 -16.65
N PRO A 34 -4.97 1.48 -17.08
CA PRO A 34 -6.08 1.67 -16.16
C PRO A 34 -6.56 0.37 -15.50
N GLU A 35 -6.14 -0.81 -15.98
CA GLU A 35 -6.46 -2.10 -15.36
C GLU A 35 -5.89 -2.19 -13.93
N LEU A 36 -4.79 -1.47 -13.63
CA LEU A 36 -4.22 -1.38 -12.28
C LEU A 36 -5.18 -0.71 -11.27
N MET A 37 -6.00 0.23 -11.72
CA MET A 37 -7.04 0.83 -10.87
C MET A 37 -8.17 -0.15 -10.59
N VAL A 38 -8.48 -1.05 -11.54
CA VAL A 38 -9.48 -2.11 -11.34
C VAL A 38 -9.04 -3.08 -10.25
N TYR A 39 -7.75 -3.45 -10.21
CA TYR A 39 -7.22 -4.25 -9.09
C TYR A 39 -7.41 -3.56 -7.74
N THR A 40 -7.14 -2.26 -7.67
CA THR A 40 -7.29 -1.47 -6.44
C THR A 40 -8.77 -1.40 -6.02
N PHE A 41 -9.66 -1.19 -6.99
CA PHE A 41 -11.10 -1.18 -6.76
C PHE A 41 -11.62 -2.52 -6.25
N LEU A 42 -11.23 -3.62 -6.89
CA LEU A 42 -11.60 -4.97 -6.45
C LEU A 42 -11.02 -5.29 -5.06
N SER A 43 -9.81 -4.83 -4.75
CA SER A 43 -9.24 -4.93 -3.40
C SER A 43 -10.14 -4.28 -2.36
N GLY A 44 -10.56 -3.04 -2.60
CA GLY A 44 -11.47 -2.33 -1.70
C GLY A 44 -12.84 -3.01 -1.59
N LEU A 45 -13.42 -3.40 -2.73
CA LEU A 45 -14.72 -4.06 -2.78
C LEU A 45 -14.73 -5.39 -2.01
N PHE A 46 -13.75 -6.26 -2.26
CA PHE A 46 -13.65 -7.54 -1.55
C PHE A 46 -13.32 -7.36 -0.08
N SER A 47 -12.53 -6.34 0.29
CA SER A 47 -12.25 -6.02 1.69
C SER A 47 -13.51 -5.59 2.44
N ILE A 48 -14.33 -4.71 1.85
CA ILE A 48 -15.61 -4.29 2.42
C ILE A 48 -16.58 -5.47 2.52
N GLY A 49 -16.69 -6.28 1.46
CA GLY A 49 -17.51 -7.48 1.46
C GLY A 49 -17.12 -8.48 2.54
N ALA A 50 -15.82 -8.73 2.71
CA ALA A 50 -15.30 -9.59 3.77
C ALA A 50 -15.61 -9.04 5.16
N ALA A 51 -15.46 -7.73 5.38
CA ALA A 51 -15.77 -7.09 6.66
C ALA A 51 -17.26 -7.22 7.01
N ILE A 52 -18.16 -6.90 6.08
CA ILE A 52 -19.61 -7.02 6.30
C ILE A 52 -19.97 -8.47 6.61
N PHE A 53 -19.47 -9.41 5.81
CA PHE A 53 -19.75 -10.84 5.97
C PHE A 53 -19.27 -11.36 7.35
N LEU A 54 -18.01 -11.12 7.70
CA LEU A 54 -17.41 -11.67 8.93
C LEU A 54 -18.01 -11.03 10.19
N LEU A 55 -18.21 -9.71 10.22
CA LEU A 55 -18.83 -9.05 11.37
C LEU A 55 -20.28 -9.52 11.58
N THR A 56 -21.06 -9.64 10.49
CA THR A 56 -22.44 -10.12 10.58
C THR A 56 -22.50 -11.59 10.99
N ALA A 57 -21.66 -12.44 10.39
CA ALA A 57 -21.64 -13.87 10.69
C ALA A 57 -21.23 -14.16 12.15
N THR A 58 -20.16 -13.52 12.62
CA THR A 58 -19.65 -13.73 13.98
C THR A 58 -20.53 -13.10 15.05
N GLY A 59 -21.06 -11.88 14.83
CA GLY A 59 -22.05 -11.27 15.71
C GLY A 59 -23.34 -12.09 15.76
N GLY A 60 -23.79 -12.63 14.62
CA GLY A 60 -24.94 -13.53 14.54
C GLY A 60 -24.73 -14.84 15.30
N ILE A 61 -23.59 -15.51 15.12
CA ILE A 61 -23.21 -16.70 15.90
C ILE A 61 -23.19 -16.36 17.39
N GLY A 62 -22.55 -15.23 17.74
CA GLY A 62 -22.51 -14.71 19.10
C GLY A 62 -23.90 -14.60 19.73
N PHE A 63 -24.83 -13.94 19.02
CA PHE A 63 -26.23 -13.82 19.43
C PHE A 63 -26.89 -15.17 19.72
N PHE A 64 -26.71 -16.16 18.84
CA PHE A 64 -27.29 -17.50 19.02
C PHE A 64 -26.68 -18.25 20.21
N THR A 65 -25.40 -18.02 20.53
CA THR A 65 -24.70 -18.73 21.60
C THR A 65 -24.88 -18.12 22.98
N GLY A 66 -25.10 -16.81 23.08
CA GLY A 66 -25.04 -16.09 24.36
C GLY A 66 -25.92 -14.84 24.44
N GLY A 67 -26.88 -14.65 23.53
CA GLY A 67 -27.73 -13.46 23.52
C GLY A 67 -26.93 -12.17 23.32
N GLU A 68 -27.25 -11.11 24.05
CA GLU A 68 -26.60 -9.80 23.91
C GLU A 68 -25.10 -9.82 24.30
N GLU A 69 -24.72 -10.52 25.38
CA GLU A 69 -23.30 -10.70 25.76
C GLU A 69 -22.53 -11.55 24.73
N GLY A 70 -23.23 -12.51 24.11
CA GLY A 70 -22.71 -13.30 23.00
C GLY A 70 -22.40 -12.45 21.76
N VAL A 71 -23.20 -11.40 21.48
CA VAL A 71 -22.95 -10.49 20.36
C VAL A 71 -21.63 -9.74 20.55
N GLU A 72 -21.36 -9.21 21.74
CA GLU A 72 -20.14 -8.45 22.01
C GLU A 72 -18.90 -9.33 21.80
N SER A 73 -18.87 -10.51 22.41
CA SER A 73 -17.77 -11.48 22.24
C SER A 73 -17.63 -11.95 20.78
N GLY A 74 -18.75 -12.19 20.09
CA GLY A 74 -18.79 -12.52 18.67
C GLY A 74 -18.22 -11.40 17.79
N MET A 75 -18.58 -10.14 18.06
CA MET A 75 -18.06 -8.99 17.34
C MET A 75 -16.55 -8.80 17.52
N LEU A 76 -16.00 -9.05 18.71
CA LEU A 76 -14.56 -9.00 18.93
C LEU A 76 -13.81 -10.02 18.06
N VAL A 77 -14.30 -11.27 18.01
CA VAL A 77 -13.77 -12.31 17.12
C VAL A 77 -13.93 -11.89 15.65
N GLY A 78 -15.09 -11.33 15.30
CA GLY A 78 -15.38 -10.78 13.98
C GLY A 78 -14.42 -9.70 13.54
N MET A 79 -14.08 -8.75 14.41
CA MET A 79 -13.12 -7.69 14.14
C MET A 79 -11.73 -8.27 13.86
N PHE A 80 -11.27 -9.22 14.68
CA PHE A 80 -9.99 -9.89 14.50
C PHE A 80 -9.92 -10.64 13.15
N LEU A 81 -10.94 -11.46 12.85
CA LEU A 81 -11.02 -12.18 11.57
C LEU A 81 -11.13 -11.23 10.37
N THR A 82 -11.90 -10.15 10.51
CA THR A 82 -12.04 -9.11 9.48
C THR A 82 -10.70 -8.47 9.19
N TYR A 83 -9.96 -8.07 10.22
CA TYR A 83 -8.65 -7.46 10.07
C TYR A 83 -7.68 -8.39 9.31
N MET A 84 -7.65 -9.68 9.66
CA MET A 84 -6.83 -10.68 8.96
C MET A 84 -7.26 -10.90 7.50
N ALA A 85 -8.57 -11.06 7.26
CA ALA A 85 -9.10 -11.30 5.92
C ALA A 85 -8.86 -10.09 5.00
N VAL A 86 -9.14 -8.87 5.46
CA VAL A 86 -8.86 -7.62 4.74
C VAL A 86 -7.37 -7.48 4.45
N GLY A 87 -6.49 -7.81 5.40
CA GLY A 87 -5.05 -7.81 5.21
C GLY A 87 -4.61 -8.78 4.09
N MET A 88 -5.11 -10.02 4.11
CA MET A 88 -4.80 -11.01 3.07
C MET A 88 -5.32 -10.59 1.69
N ILE A 89 -6.54 -10.08 1.60
CA ILE A 89 -7.14 -9.56 0.36
C ILE A 89 -6.26 -8.42 -0.18
N THR A 90 -5.93 -7.45 0.67
CA THR A 90 -5.11 -6.29 0.29
C THR A 90 -3.74 -6.71 -0.22
N VAL A 91 -3.06 -7.63 0.46
CA VAL A 91 -1.75 -8.14 0.01
C VAL A 91 -1.88 -8.86 -1.33
N PHE A 92 -2.93 -9.67 -1.51
CA PHE A 92 -3.14 -10.39 -2.77
C PHE A 92 -3.27 -9.44 -3.97
N TRP A 93 -4.12 -8.42 -3.85
CA TRP A 93 -4.28 -7.44 -4.93
C TRP A 93 -3.05 -6.56 -5.11
N ASN A 94 -2.37 -6.20 -4.03
CA ASN A 94 -1.09 -5.48 -4.11
C ASN A 94 -0.03 -6.31 -4.86
N ALA A 95 0.05 -7.62 -4.59
CA ALA A 95 0.91 -8.54 -5.34
C ALA A 95 0.53 -8.60 -6.83
N ALA A 96 -0.76 -8.62 -7.16
CA ALA A 96 -1.22 -8.61 -8.55
C ALA A 96 -0.87 -7.31 -9.29
N ILE A 97 -1.01 -6.16 -8.62
CA ILE A 97 -0.60 -4.85 -9.14
C ILE A 97 0.91 -4.82 -9.34
N ILE A 98 1.69 -5.24 -8.35
CA ILE A 98 3.16 -5.26 -8.44
C ILE A 98 3.62 -6.18 -9.57
N ALA A 99 3.06 -7.38 -9.73
CA ALA A 99 3.41 -8.29 -10.81
C ALA A 99 3.16 -7.67 -12.19
N SER A 100 1.97 -7.10 -12.40
CA SER A 100 1.60 -6.46 -13.67
C SER A 100 2.42 -5.20 -13.93
N ALA A 101 2.60 -4.36 -12.91
CA ALA A 101 3.41 -3.15 -13.00
C ALA A 101 4.87 -3.50 -13.31
N TYR A 102 5.44 -4.51 -12.65
CA TYR A 102 6.82 -4.94 -12.87
C TYR A 102 7.02 -5.47 -14.29
N GLU A 103 6.11 -6.30 -14.80
CA GLU A 103 6.15 -6.77 -16.19
C GLU A 103 6.11 -5.58 -17.16
N ARG A 104 5.18 -4.65 -16.96
CA ARG A 104 5.04 -3.46 -17.83
C ARG A 104 6.26 -2.54 -17.77
N ILE A 105 6.82 -2.24 -16.59
CA ILE A 105 7.97 -1.32 -16.49
C ILE A 105 9.27 -1.93 -17.03
N THR A 106 9.37 -3.26 -17.07
CA THR A 106 10.58 -3.98 -17.51
C THR A 106 10.52 -4.35 -18.99
N THR A 107 9.43 -4.93 -19.47
CA THR A 107 9.30 -5.40 -20.86
C THR A 107 8.62 -4.39 -21.78
N GLY A 108 7.94 -3.39 -21.21
CA GLY A 108 7.13 -2.43 -21.98
C GLY A 108 5.86 -3.04 -22.57
N SER A 109 5.55 -4.29 -22.24
CA SER A 109 4.35 -4.99 -22.70
C SER A 109 3.09 -4.46 -21.98
N ASN A 110 1.91 -4.78 -22.53
CA ASN A 110 0.64 -4.58 -21.86
C ASN A 110 0.19 -5.92 -21.22
N PRO A 111 0.48 -6.18 -19.93
CA PRO A 111 0.03 -7.38 -19.27
C PRO A 111 -1.50 -7.38 -19.19
N SER A 112 -2.13 -8.50 -19.55
CA SER A 112 -3.59 -8.62 -19.41
C SER A 112 -4.00 -8.58 -17.93
N PHE A 113 -5.22 -8.14 -17.63
CA PHE A 113 -5.84 -8.22 -16.30
C PHE A 113 -5.71 -9.61 -15.61
N SER A 114 -5.71 -10.70 -16.39
CA SER A 114 -5.55 -12.05 -15.82
C SER A 114 -4.12 -12.37 -15.36
N TYR A 115 -3.11 -11.66 -15.88
CA TYR A 115 -1.70 -11.91 -15.61
C TYR A 115 -1.37 -11.66 -14.14
N GLY A 116 -1.66 -10.45 -13.62
CA GLY A 116 -1.39 -10.11 -12.23
C GLY A 116 -2.07 -11.06 -11.24
N ILE A 117 -3.34 -11.41 -11.51
CA ILE A 117 -4.11 -12.35 -10.69
C ILE A 117 -3.46 -13.73 -10.70
N LYS A 118 -3.01 -14.23 -11.87
CA LYS A 118 -2.35 -15.54 -11.97
C LYS A 118 -1.01 -15.56 -11.22
N GLU A 119 -0.18 -14.52 -11.37
CA GLU A 119 1.09 -14.45 -10.66
C GLU A 119 0.92 -14.34 -9.14
N ALA A 120 -0.05 -13.55 -8.68
CA ALA A 120 -0.40 -13.49 -7.26
C ALA A 120 -0.95 -14.83 -6.74
N ALA A 121 -1.83 -15.50 -7.51
CA ALA A 121 -2.42 -16.78 -7.13
C ALA A 121 -1.41 -17.91 -6.99
N LYS A 122 -0.34 -17.94 -7.81
CA LYS A 122 0.77 -18.89 -7.66
C LYS A 122 1.46 -18.77 -6.29
N ARG A 123 1.36 -17.61 -5.64
CA ARG A 123 2.00 -17.28 -4.36
C ARG A 123 0.99 -17.16 -3.22
N LEU A 124 -0.24 -17.63 -3.41
CA LEU A 124 -1.30 -17.58 -2.41
C LEU A 124 -0.90 -18.14 -1.04
N PRO A 125 -0.19 -19.30 -0.94
CA PRO A 125 0.26 -19.80 0.36
C PRO A 125 1.19 -18.82 1.10
N ALA A 126 2.11 -18.19 0.36
CA ALA A 126 3.05 -17.22 0.93
C ALA A 126 2.34 -15.91 1.33
N ILE A 127 1.34 -15.49 0.56
CA ILE A 127 0.48 -14.33 0.87
C ILE A 127 -0.34 -14.57 2.15
N ILE A 128 -0.89 -15.78 2.32
CA ILE A 128 -1.62 -16.15 3.54
C ILE A 128 -0.69 -16.12 4.75
N ILE A 129 0.49 -16.75 4.65
CA ILE A 129 1.50 -16.74 5.73
C ILE A 129 1.92 -15.31 6.06
N TRP A 130 2.15 -14.48 5.05
CA TRP A 130 2.48 -13.07 5.24
C TRP A 130 1.33 -12.30 5.91
N GLY A 131 0.08 -12.52 5.49
CA GLY A 131 -1.10 -11.91 6.09
C GLY A 131 -1.24 -12.27 7.58
N LEU A 132 -0.96 -13.54 7.95
CA LEU A 132 -0.91 -13.98 9.34
C LEU A 132 0.16 -13.21 10.14
N ILE A 133 1.39 -13.13 9.63
CA ILE A 133 2.53 -12.47 10.30
C ILE A 133 2.30 -10.96 10.40
N SER A 134 1.87 -10.32 9.32
CA SER A 134 1.57 -8.88 9.32
C SER A 134 0.40 -8.57 10.23
N GLY A 135 -0.59 -9.46 10.30
CA GLY A 135 -1.74 -9.33 11.19
C GLY A 135 -1.33 -9.35 12.66
N THR A 136 -0.51 -10.31 13.07
CA THR A 136 -0.04 -10.42 14.46
C THR A 136 0.87 -9.26 14.86
N VAL A 137 1.77 -8.82 13.98
CA VAL A 137 2.64 -7.68 14.28
C VAL A 137 1.85 -6.38 14.36
N GLY A 138 0.83 -6.19 13.52
CA GLY A 138 -0.06 -5.04 13.63
C GLY A 138 -0.73 -4.94 15.02
N LEU A 139 -1.14 -6.06 15.60
CA LEU A 139 -1.68 -6.09 16.97
C LEU A 139 -0.62 -5.72 18.01
N ILE A 140 0.61 -6.23 17.86
CA ILE A 140 1.71 -5.91 18.79
C ILE A 140 2.03 -4.40 18.75
N VAL A 141 2.11 -3.80 17.56
CA VAL A 141 2.34 -2.36 17.42
C VAL A 141 1.21 -1.56 18.07
N GLY A 142 -0.05 -1.95 17.86
CA GLY A 142 -1.20 -1.30 18.51
C GLY A 142 -1.16 -1.38 20.03
N LEU A 143 -0.69 -2.49 20.61
CA LEU A 143 -0.51 -2.63 22.06
C LEU A 143 0.64 -1.74 22.58
N LEU A 144 1.72 -1.60 21.82
CA LEU A 144 2.85 -0.72 22.18
C LEU A 144 2.45 0.76 22.18
N GLU A 145 1.58 1.18 21.26
CA GLU A 145 1.06 2.56 21.20
C GLU A 145 0.14 2.90 22.39
N GLY A 146 -0.55 1.90 22.96
CA GLY A 146 -1.32 2.06 24.20
C GLY A 146 -0.46 2.40 25.42
N MET A 147 0.80 1.92 25.47
CA MET A 147 1.75 2.26 26.54
C MET A 147 2.38 3.66 26.37
N ALA A 148 2.34 4.23 25.17
CA ALA A 148 2.87 5.58 24.91
C ALA A 148 1.97 6.70 25.45
N HIS A 149 0.79 6.36 25.99
CA HIS A 149 -0.18 7.30 26.58
C HIS A 149 -0.06 7.43 28.12
N ASP A 150 1.05 6.97 28.70
CA ASP A 150 1.30 7.08 30.14
C ASP A 150 1.40 8.56 30.59
N ASP A 151 0.89 8.87 31.79
CA ASP A 151 0.72 10.25 32.31
C ASP A 151 2.06 10.96 32.57
N ASN A 152 3.17 10.21 32.60
CA ASN A 152 4.50 10.78 32.80
C ASN A 152 5.10 11.29 31.47
N PRO A 153 5.40 12.60 31.36
CA PRO A 153 5.88 13.19 30.10
C PRO A 153 7.23 12.62 29.64
N VAL A 154 8.09 12.15 30.55
CA VAL A 154 9.38 11.55 30.21
C VAL A 154 9.20 10.14 29.64
N VAL A 155 8.32 9.34 30.25
CA VAL A 155 7.99 7.98 29.80
C VAL A 155 7.31 8.05 28.43
N ARG A 156 6.40 9.01 28.23
CA ARG A 156 5.77 9.27 26.94
C ARG A 156 6.77 9.58 25.83
N VAL A 157 7.75 10.46 26.08
CA VAL A 157 8.76 10.81 25.07
C VAL A 157 9.61 9.59 24.70
N ILE A 158 10.09 8.84 25.69
CA ILE A 158 10.89 7.63 25.45
C ILE A 158 10.05 6.57 24.72
N GLY A 159 8.81 6.33 25.15
CA GLY A 159 7.88 5.40 24.52
C GLY A 159 7.55 5.77 23.07
N SER A 160 7.33 7.06 22.80
CA SER A 160 7.08 7.56 21.44
C SER A 160 8.28 7.35 20.51
N LEU A 161 9.51 7.59 20.99
CA LEU A 161 10.72 7.39 20.21
C LEU A 161 10.97 5.90 19.95
N ALA A 162 10.78 5.05 20.95
CA ALA A 162 10.91 3.61 20.81
C ALA A 162 9.88 3.05 19.81
N SER A 163 8.60 3.46 19.93
CA SER A 163 7.55 3.08 18.99
C SER A 163 7.89 3.53 17.57
N PHE A 164 8.35 4.77 17.39
CA PHE A 164 8.79 5.28 16.09
C PHE A 164 9.91 4.42 15.48
N LEU A 165 10.94 4.07 16.26
CA LEU A 165 12.03 3.21 15.78
C LEU A 165 11.54 1.82 15.37
N VAL A 166 10.63 1.23 16.14
CA VAL A 166 10.02 -0.06 15.81
C VAL A 166 9.21 0.04 14.52
N GLN A 167 8.42 1.10 14.34
CA GLN A 167 7.64 1.33 13.12
C GLN A 167 8.55 1.51 11.89
N VAL A 168 9.63 2.29 12.01
CA VAL A 168 10.62 2.46 10.93
C VAL A 168 11.30 1.14 10.61
N ALA A 169 11.74 0.38 11.62
CA ALA A 169 12.37 -0.92 11.42
C ALA A 169 11.42 -1.92 10.74
N TRP A 170 10.15 -1.93 11.16
CA TRP A 170 9.11 -2.75 10.54
C TRP A 170 8.88 -2.35 9.09
N TRP A 171 8.71 -1.07 8.80
CA TRP A 171 8.55 -0.57 7.44
C TRP A 171 9.71 -0.98 6.53
N MET A 172 10.97 -0.75 6.95
CA MET A 172 12.16 -1.17 6.18
C MET A 172 12.20 -2.69 5.93
N THR A 173 11.81 -3.48 6.94
CA THR A 173 11.80 -4.95 6.88
C THR A 173 10.72 -5.50 5.95
N THR A 174 9.64 -4.75 5.75
CA THR A 174 8.44 -5.25 5.08
C THR A 174 8.19 -4.63 3.72
N PHE A 175 8.83 -3.49 3.43
CA PHE A 175 8.64 -2.72 2.20
C PHE A 175 8.74 -3.56 0.92
N PHE A 176 9.79 -4.40 0.80
CA PHE A 176 10.01 -5.23 -0.38
C PHE A 176 9.51 -6.67 -0.24
N VAL A 177 8.77 -7.01 0.81
CA VAL A 177 8.27 -8.38 1.01
C VAL A 177 7.34 -8.79 -0.13
N VAL A 178 6.31 -7.99 -0.43
CA VAL A 178 5.33 -8.32 -1.49
C VAL A 178 5.99 -8.45 -2.87
N PRO A 179 6.85 -7.51 -3.32
CA PRO A 179 7.61 -7.70 -4.56
C PRO A 179 8.44 -8.97 -4.60
N MET A 180 9.19 -9.29 -3.54
CA MET A 180 10.02 -10.51 -3.50
C MET A 180 9.18 -11.80 -3.50
N LEU A 181 8.04 -11.80 -2.81
CA LEU A 181 7.11 -12.92 -2.80
C LEU A 181 6.58 -13.20 -4.20
N VAL A 182 6.08 -12.17 -4.89
CA VAL A 182 5.38 -12.34 -6.16
C VAL A 182 6.33 -12.53 -7.34
N LEU A 183 7.43 -11.75 -7.39
CA LEU A 183 8.34 -11.74 -8.54
C LEU A 183 9.40 -12.85 -8.46
N GLU A 184 9.95 -13.10 -7.27
CA GLU A 184 11.05 -14.07 -7.09
C GLU A 184 10.58 -15.39 -6.48
N GLY A 185 9.39 -15.41 -5.85
CA GLY A 185 8.90 -16.61 -5.18
C GLY A 185 9.64 -16.99 -3.90
N TYR A 186 10.31 -16.03 -3.27
CA TYR A 186 10.96 -16.26 -1.98
C TYR A 186 9.94 -16.55 -0.88
N GLN A 187 10.40 -17.20 0.19
CA GLN A 187 9.59 -17.38 1.39
C GLN A 187 9.58 -16.10 2.22
N VAL A 188 8.55 -15.90 3.05
CA VAL A 188 8.35 -14.69 3.86
C VAL A 188 9.59 -14.35 4.71
N GLY A 189 10.15 -15.33 5.41
CA GLY A 189 11.33 -15.10 6.26
C GLY A 189 12.56 -14.65 5.46
N GLU A 190 12.75 -15.18 4.25
CA GLU A 190 13.84 -14.75 3.38
C GLU A 190 13.61 -13.34 2.84
N CYS A 191 12.36 -12.99 2.50
CA CYS A 191 11.99 -11.64 2.12
C CYS A 191 12.29 -10.63 3.23
N MET A 192 11.88 -10.92 4.47
CA MET A 192 12.13 -10.04 5.61
C MET A 192 13.62 -9.86 5.90
N ARG A 193 14.45 -10.91 5.69
CA ARG A 193 15.90 -10.81 5.85
C ARG A 193 16.57 -9.93 4.78
N ARG A 194 16.12 -10.03 3.53
CA ARG A 194 16.72 -9.30 2.39
C ARG A 194 16.18 -7.88 2.20
N SER A 195 14.95 -7.61 2.65
CA SER A 195 14.29 -6.31 2.46
C SER A 195 15.11 -5.14 3.00
N PRO A 196 15.67 -5.18 4.24
CA PRO A 196 16.44 -4.05 4.77
C PRO A 196 17.69 -3.70 3.94
N GLU A 197 18.35 -4.70 3.32
CA GLU A 197 19.54 -4.50 2.50
C GLU A 197 19.20 -3.77 1.19
N LEU A 198 18.10 -4.16 0.54
CA LEU A 198 17.57 -3.49 -0.65
C LEU A 198 17.02 -2.09 -0.32
N PHE A 199 16.34 -1.97 0.82
CA PHE A 199 15.73 -0.71 1.26
C PHE A 199 16.75 0.38 1.56
N LYS A 200 17.88 0.03 2.19
CA LYS A 200 18.97 1.00 2.45
C LYS A 200 19.48 1.70 1.20
N GLN A 201 19.34 1.06 0.03
CA GLN A 201 19.76 1.64 -1.26
C GLN A 201 18.78 2.69 -1.78
N THR A 202 17.51 2.62 -1.37
CA THR A 202 16.39 3.39 -1.94
C THR A 202 15.59 4.18 -0.91
N TRP A 203 15.99 4.18 0.37
CA TRP A 203 15.22 4.79 1.46
C TRP A 203 14.85 6.27 1.20
N GLY A 204 15.77 7.05 0.63
CA GLY A 204 15.55 8.48 0.38
C GLY A 204 14.59 8.71 -0.78
N GLU A 205 14.76 7.92 -1.84
CA GLU A 205 13.87 7.88 -3.00
C GLU A 205 12.44 7.48 -2.61
N ASP A 206 12.30 6.48 -1.74
CA ASP A 206 11.01 5.99 -1.28
C ASP A 206 10.25 7.05 -0.49
N VAL A 207 10.88 7.67 0.53
CA VAL A 207 10.28 8.76 1.32
C VAL A 207 9.75 9.87 0.40
N VAL A 208 10.54 10.25 -0.62
CA VAL A 208 10.17 11.32 -1.54
C VAL A 208 9.09 10.87 -2.50
N SER A 209 9.13 9.63 -2.97
CA SER A 209 8.13 9.10 -3.90
C SER A 209 6.79 8.94 -3.22
N THR A 210 6.76 8.41 -2.00
CA THR A 210 5.56 8.22 -1.18
C THR A 210 5.00 9.56 -0.72
N GLY A 211 5.86 10.44 -0.16
CA GLY A 211 5.46 11.80 0.22
C GLY A 211 4.99 12.63 -0.98
N GLY A 212 5.68 12.55 -2.11
CA GLY A 212 5.31 13.23 -3.35
C GLY A 212 3.97 12.74 -3.90
N THR A 213 3.74 11.42 -3.92
CA THR A 213 2.45 10.82 -4.31
C THR A 213 1.33 11.31 -3.38
N GLY A 214 1.56 11.32 -2.07
CA GLY A 214 0.60 11.79 -1.08
C GLY A 214 0.26 13.29 -1.22
N ILE A 215 1.26 14.14 -1.43
CA ILE A 215 1.06 15.59 -1.66
C ILE A 215 0.25 15.82 -2.92
N VAL A 216 0.56 15.14 -4.03
CA VAL A 216 -0.20 15.29 -5.27
C VAL A 216 -1.64 14.79 -5.09
N ASN A 217 -1.85 13.65 -4.44
CA ASN A 217 -3.20 13.15 -4.14
C ASN A 217 -3.99 14.16 -3.28
N PHE A 218 -3.38 14.71 -2.23
CA PHE A 218 -4.00 15.74 -1.40
C PHE A 218 -4.41 16.97 -2.21
N LEU A 219 -3.53 17.47 -3.09
CA LEU A 219 -3.84 18.61 -3.95
C LEU A 219 -4.98 18.31 -4.93
N VAL A 220 -5.05 17.09 -5.48
CA VAL A 220 -6.15 16.66 -6.35
C VAL A 220 -7.47 16.60 -5.57
N ILE A 221 -7.49 16.00 -4.37
CA ILE A 221 -8.67 15.95 -3.51
C ILE A 221 -9.13 17.37 -3.15
N MET A 222 -8.19 18.24 -2.77
CA MET A 222 -8.49 19.65 -2.46
C MET A 222 -9.13 20.35 -3.67
N LEU A 223 -8.58 20.14 -4.88
CA LEU A 223 -9.13 20.72 -6.10
C LEU A 223 -10.54 20.19 -6.41
N VAL A 224 -10.80 18.90 -6.23
CA VAL A 224 -12.15 18.31 -6.38
C VAL A 224 -13.14 18.97 -5.42
N VAL A 225 -12.75 19.13 -4.15
CA VAL A 225 -13.60 19.78 -3.15
C VAL A 225 -13.89 21.23 -3.53
N LEU A 226 -12.85 22.00 -3.92
CA LEU A 226 -13.00 23.41 -4.31
C LEU A 226 -13.90 23.59 -5.54
N ILE A 227 -13.81 22.71 -6.54
CA ILE A 227 -14.67 22.76 -7.73
C ILE A 227 -16.12 22.42 -7.39
N CYS A 228 -16.36 21.54 -6.42
CA CYS A 228 -17.71 21.13 -6.03
C CYS A 228 -18.37 22.08 -5.03
N MET A 229 -17.60 22.91 -4.30
CA MET A 229 -18.12 23.84 -3.30
C MET A 229 -19.21 24.81 -3.81
N PRO A 230 -19.09 25.43 -5.01
CA PRO A 230 -20.13 26.31 -5.54
C PRO A 230 -21.49 25.64 -5.74
N LEU A 231 -21.53 24.30 -5.90
CA LEU A 231 -22.77 23.57 -6.13
C LEU A 231 -23.70 23.62 -4.90
N PHE A 232 -23.18 23.77 -3.69
CA PHE A 232 -24.00 23.90 -2.48
C PHE A 232 -24.90 25.15 -2.49
N ALA A 233 -24.56 26.17 -3.29
CA ALA A 233 -25.38 27.37 -3.43
C ALA A 233 -26.69 27.12 -4.23
N LEU A 234 -26.83 25.98 -4.89
CA LEU A 234 -28.00 25.63 -5.72
C LEU A 234 -29.10 24.89 -4.94
N GLY A 235 -29.05 24.91 -3.59
CA GLY A 235 -30.04 24.24 -2.74
C GLY A 235 -29.88 22.72 -2.71
N GLU A 236 -30.99 21.99 -2.47
CA GLU A 236 -30.98 20.52 -2.29
C GLU A 236 -30.43 19.75 -3.50
N LEU A 237 -30.82 20.17 -4.72
CA LEU A 237 -30.29 19.56 -5.96
C LEU A 237 -28.78 19.79 -6.10
N GLY A 238 -28.32 20.99 -5.75
CA GLY A 238 -26.90 21.35 -5.73
C GLY A 238 -26.09 20.51 -4.76
N MET A 239 -26.62 20.33 -3.55
CA MET A 239 -26.02 19.50 -2.51
C MET A 239 -25.88 18.03 -2.96
N GLY A 240 -26.93 17.45 -3.54
CA GLY A 240 -26.90 16.08 -4.05
C GLY A 240 -25.85 15.89 -5.15
N LEU A 241 -25.75 16.85 -6.08
CA LEU A 241 -24.72 16.86 -7.12
C LEU A 241 -23.31 17.03 -6.53
N ALA A 242 -23.13 17.95 -5.58
CA ALA A 242 -21.85 18.20 -4.93
C ALA A 242 -21.29 16.95 -4.27
N PHE A 243 -22.10 16.27 -3.43
CA PHE A 243 -21.67 15.05 -2.75
C PHE A 243 -21.37 13.92 -3.72
N THR A 244 -22.17 13.77 -4.77
CA THR A 244 -21.97 12.73 -5.79
C THR A 244 -20.65 12.93 -6.53
N LEU A 245 -20.38 14.16 -7.00
CA LEU A 245 -19.14 14.50 -7.70
C LEU A 245 -17.92 14.42 -6.80
N MET A 246 -18.03 14.86 -5.54
CA MET A 246 -16.95 14.71 -4.55
C MET A 246 -16.65 13.23 -4.30
N PHE A 247 -17.67 12.40 -4.09
CA PHE A 247 -17.48 10.97 -3.83
C PHE A 247 -16.78 10.28 -5.01
N ILE A 248 -17.24 10.52 -6.25
CA ILE A 248 -16.63 9.95 -7.45
C ILE A 248 -15.20 10.48 -7.64
N GLY A 249 -14.99 11.80 -7.53
CA GLY A 249 -13.69 12.43 -7.75
C GLY A 249 -12.64 11.99 -6.73
N ILE A 250 -13.00 11.97 -5.44
CA ILE A 250 -12.13 11.48 -4.37
C ILE A 250 -11.87 9.98 -4.54
N GLY A 251 -12.92 9.18 -4.82
CA GLY A 251 -12.79 7.75 -5.05
C GLY A 251 -11.82 7.42 -6.18
N LEU A 252 -11.96 8.08 -7.34
CA LEU A 252 -11.05 7.91 -8.47
C LEU A 252 -9.62 8.35 -8.15
N SER A 253 -9.45 9.46 -7.42
CA SER A 253 -8.13 9.93 -6.98
C SER A 253 -7.45 8.88 -6.09
N VAL A 254 -8.16 8.39 -5.07
CA VAL A 254 -7.64 7.36 -4.14
C VAL A 254 -7.27 6.08 -4.89
N LEU A 255 -8.12 5.59 -5.79
CA LEU A 255 -7.81 4.41 -6.61
C LEU A 255 -6.56 4.62 -7.46
N PHE A 256 -6.46 5.78 -8.12
CA PHE A 256 -5.34 6.11 -8.99
C PHE A 256 -4.01 6.19 -8.22
N PHE A 257 -3.97 6.93 -7.11
CA PHE A 257 -2.73 7.13 -6.36
C PHE A 257 -2.32 5.90 -5.55
N THR A 258 -3.26 5.06 -5.12
CA THR A 258 -2.95 3.75 -4.51
C THR A 258 -2.29 2.80 -5.52
N ALA A 259 -2.80 2.76 -6.76
CA ALA A 259 -2.16 2.01 -7.84
C ALA A 259 -0.76 2.57 -8.17
N CYS A 260 -0.60 3.91 -8.17
CA CYS A 260 0.70 4.56 -8.37
C CYS A 260 1.70 4.15 -7.29
N GLU A 261 1.30 4.08 -6.03
CA GLU A 261 2.19 3.67 -4.94
C GLU A 261 2.70 2.23 -5.12
N ALA A 262 1.82 1.30 -5.52
CA ALA A 262 2.21 -0.07 -5.81
C ALA A 262 3.20 -0.14 -7.00
N VAL A 263 2.99 0.67 -8.04
CA VAL A 263 3.93 0.78 -9.19
C VAL A 263 5.25 1.41 -8.75
N ASN A 264 5.23 2.45 -7.91
CA ASN A 264 6.43 3.08 -7.38
C ASN A 264 7.27 2.06 -6.60
N ARG A 265 6.62 1.22 -5.78
CA ARG A 265 7.26 0.15 -5.03
C ARG A 265 7.88 -0.92 -5.95
N ALA A 266 7.19 -1.30 -7.03
CA ALA A 266 7.75 -2.20 -8.05
C ALA A 266 8.98 -1.57 -8.75
N SER A 267 8.93 -0.27 -9.03
CA SER A 267 10.02 0.48 -9.67
C SER A 267 11.23 0.62 -8.74
N LEU A 268 10.99 0.93 -7.46
CA LEU A 268 12.01 0.96 -6.42
C LEU A 268 12.66 -0.41 -6.22
N TYR A 269 11.87 -1.48 -6.28
CA TYR A 269 12.37 -2.85 -6.18
C TYR A 269 13.28 -3.19 -7.36
N TYR A 270 12.88 -2.86 -8.59
CA TYR A 270 13.73 -3.00 -9.77
C TYR A 270 15.05 -2.27 -9.58
N TYR A 271 14.99 -0.98 -9.25
CA TYR A 271 16.19 -0.14 -9.07
C TYR A 271 17.10 -0.65 -7.95
N ALA A 272 16.55 -1.08 -6.81
CA ALA A 272 17.32 -1.64 -5.70
C ALA A 272 18.01 -2.96 -6.08
N LYS A 273 17.44 -3.73 -7.01
CA LYS A 273 18.00 -5.01 -7.47
C LYS A 273 19.05 -4.84 -8.56
N THR A 274 18.80 -3.97 -9.54
CA THR A 274 19.62 -3.83 -10.74
C THR A 274 20.62 -2.68 -10.67
N GLY A 275 20.34 -1.66 -9.85
CA GLY A 275 21.05 -0.38 -9.86
C GLY A 275 20.75 0.49 -11.09
N GLU A 276 19.78 0.08 -11.92
CA GLU A 276 19.43 0.73 -13.18
C GLU A 276 17.99 1.25 -13.18
N ALA A 277 17.74 2.29 -13.98
CA ALA A 277 16.39 2.80 -14.21
C ALA A 277 15.51 1.73 -14.87
N PRO A 278 14.23 1.59 -14.49
CA PRO A 278 13.30 0.76 -15.26
C PRO A 278 13.27 1.21 -16.72
N PRO A 279 13.30 0.31 -17.73
CA PRO A 279 13.28 0.67 -19.15
C PRO A 279 12.16 1.65 -19.53
N MET A 280 10.97 1.50 -18.93
CA MET A 280 9.86 2.45 -19.15
C MET A 280 10.15 3.88 -18.66
N ALA A 281 11.02 4.07 -17.67
CA ALA A 281 11.46 5.40 -17.27
C ALA A 281 12.20 6.13 -18.39
N GLN A 282 13.08 5.41 -19.10
CA GLN A 282 13.84 5.97 -20.22
C GLN A 282 12.92 6.41 -21.35
N LYS A 283 11.86 5.64 -21.64
CA LYS A 283 10.84 6.00 -22.65
C LYS A 283 10.14 7.33 -22.35
N TYR A 284 9.99 7.69 -21.07
CA TYR A 284 9.38 8.96 -20.64
C TYR A 284 10.42 10.05 -20.34
N GLY A 285 11.70 9.83 -20.64
CA GLY A 285 12.77 10.80 -20.36
C GLY A 285 12.96 11.08 -18.86
N LEU A 286 12.68 10.08 -18.01
CA LEU A 286 12.83 10.19 -16.56
C LEU A 286 14.19 9.66 -16.14
N ASP A 287 15.08 10.58 -15.75
CA ASP A 287 16.43 10.23 -15.26
C ASP A 287 16.37 9.61 -13.86
N PHE A 288 17.06 8.48 -13.67
CA PHE A 288 17.31 7.87 -12.36
C PHE A 288 18.74 8.16 -11.92
#